data_AF-A0AAV2ZLT1-F1
#
_entry.id   AF-A0AAV2ZLT1-F1
#
_cell.length_a   1.000
_cell.length_b   1.000
_cell.length_c   1.000
_cell.angle_alpha   90.00
_cell.angle_beta   90.00
_cell.angle_gamma   90.00
#
_symmetry.space_group_name_H-M   'P 1'
#
loop_
_entity.id
_entity.type
_entity.pdbx_description
1 polymer ?
#
loop_
_entity_poly.entity_id
_entity_poly.type
_entity_poly.pdbx_seq_one_letter_code
_entity_poly.pdbx_strand_id
1 'polypeptide(L)'
;MVSLLCRGVGVLVKSLAGLSSTQTSRCSSLPCALSTMQCATVRWFSNDTAPYDFTKAPPPKAPPKRPLSSFFRFLSEQRPILIKKHPEATVFEISKMIGNEWRALPEAERQAYIDAARAENMKYREVFNAYKESLHPIDIEILKDKRKQRLERRKKMRQKRERTILGQPKRCRSAFNIYLSENYSEAKGDTLPEKMKSLRHEWDKLPSSKKQVYVQLAEDDKIRYLNEVKAWEEQMIEIGREDLVRFKQRRILNKSEKKTKEHEKKESKLSNPEEKSKRNPRKYEE
;
A
#
# COMPACT_ATOMS: atom_id res chain seq x y z
N MET A 1 -4.56 -10.04 68.85
CA MET A 1 -4.52 -11.44 69.33
C MET A 1 -4.42 -12.36 68.12
N VAL A 2 -3.76 -13.52 68.27
CA VAL A 2 -3.22 -14.47 67.26
C VAL A 2 -1.79 -14.08 66.83
N SER A 3 -0.76 -14.43 67.63
CA SER A 3 -0.01 -15.71 67.72
C SER A 3 0.95 -15.93 66.53
N LEU A 4 2.27 -15.75 66.69
CA LEU A 4 3.27 -16.73 67.20
C LEU A 4 3.40 -17.98 66.29
N LEU A 5 4.47 -18.13 65.50
CA LEU A 5 5.74 -18.74 65.90
C LEU A 5 6.64 -19.14 64.72
N CYS A 6 7.92 -19.20 65.05
CA CYS A 6 9.09 -19.40 64.23
C CYS A 6 9.34 -20.86 63.78
N ARG A 7 10.00 -20.95 62.61
CA ARG A 7 11.19 -21.76 62.23
C ARG A 7 11.40 -23.16 62.83
N GLY A 8 11.61 -24.12 61.93
CA GLY A 8 12.37 -25.35 62.18
C GLY A 8 12.93 -25.91 60.87
N VAL A 9 14.26 -26.02 60.78
CA VAL A 9 15.04 -26.61 59.68
C VAL A 9 15.20 -28.11 59.94
N GLY A 10 15.09 -28.93 58.90
CA GLY A 10 15.40 -30.37 58.96
C GLY A 10 15.90 -30.86 57.60
N VAL A 11 17.19 -31.13 57.53
CA VAL A 11 17.92 -31.74 56.42
C VAL A 11 17.69 -33.25 56.43
N LEU A 12 17.48 -33.88 55.25
CA LEU A 12 17.87 -35.27 55.05
C LEU A 12 18.38 -35.50 53.62
N VAL A 13 19.64 -35.94 53.57
CA VAL A 13 20.40 -36.39 52.40
C VAL A 13 20.22 -37.89 52.22
N LYS A 14 20.21 -38.37 50.96
CA LYS A 14 20.75 -39.63 50.41
C LYS A 14 19.92 -40.02 49.16
N SER A 15 20.41 -40.67 48.11
CA SER A 15 21.74 -41.02 47.61
C SER A 15 21.52 -41.99 46.43
N LEU A 16 22.14 -41.68 45.29
CA LEU A 16 22.85 -42.57 44.34
C LEU A 16 22.19 -43.64 43.44
N ALA A 17 22.81 -43.69 42.26
CA ALA A 17 23.04 -44.79 41.30
C ALA A 17 21.87 -45.15 40.35
N GLY A 18 22.08 -45.38 39.06
CA GLY A 18 23.31 -45.45 38.26
C GLY A 18 23.05 -46.15 36.92
N LEU A 19 23.84 -45.77 35.91
CA LEU A 19 24.39 -46.58 34.80
C LEU A 19 23.44 -47.39 33.88
N SER A 20 23.50 -47.13 32.57
CA SER A 20 24.48 -47.83 31.71
C SER A 20 24.31 -47.48 30.23
N SER A 21 25.46 -47.52 29.56
CA SER A 21 25.72 -47.33 28.13
C SER A 21 25.80 -48.69 27.45
N THR A 22 25.36 -48.81 26.20
CA THR A 22 25.89 -49.81 25.27
C THR A 22 26.03 -49.21 23.86
N GLN A 23 27.29 -49.01 23.48
CA GLN A 23 27.73 -49.02 22.09
C GLN A 23 27.76 -50.48 21.60
N THR A 24 27.44 -50.71 20.33
CA THR A 24 28.00 -51.84 19.60
C THR A 24 28.53 -51.36 18.25
N SER A 25 29.83 -51.55 18.09
CA SER A 25 30.58 -51.49 16.84
C SER A 25 30.71 -52.91 16.28
N ARG A 26 30.72 -53.04 14.94
CA ARG A 26 31.32 -54.18 14.25
C ARG A 26 32.14 -53.67 13.06
N CYS A 27 33.46 -53.79 13.18
CA CYS A 27 34.38 -54.12 12.08
C CYS A 27 34.02 -55.52 11.55
N SER A 28 34.33 -56.01 10.35
CA SER A 28 35.49 -55.82 9.47
C SER A 28 35.16 -56.47 8.11
N SER A 29 35.68 -55.91 7.01
CA SER A 29 36.40 -56.62 5.95
C SER A 29 36.52 -55.74 4.69
N LEU A 30 37.75 -55.35 4.39
CA LEU A 30 38.18 -55.01 3.03
C LEU A 30 38.58 -56.33 2.34
N PRO A 31 38.46 -56.41 1.00
CA PRO A 31 39.70 -56.30 0.25
C PRO A 31 39.62 -55.40 -1.00
N CYS A 32 40.71 -54.67 -1.16
CA CYS A 32 41.47 -54.40 -2.39
C CYS A 32 40.74 -53.91 -3.66
N ALA A 33 41.08 -52.67 -4.00
CA ALA A 33 41.49 -52.18 -5.31
C ALA A 33 40.60 -52.49 -6.51
N LEU A 34 39.96 -51.43 -7.04
CA LEU A 34 40.20 -51.02 -8.41
C LEU A 34 39.92 -49.53 -8.53
N SER A 35 40.90 -48.86 -9.14
CA SER A 35 40.94 -47.44 -9.44
C SER A 35 39.73 -47.01 -10.27
N THR A 36 38.77 -46.36 -9.64
CA THR A 36 37.82 -45.47 -10.33
C THR A 36 38.14 -44.06 -9.91
N MET A 37 38.62 -43.31 -10.89
CA MET A 37 38.94 -41.90 -10.78
C MET A 37 37.95 -41.18 -9.88
N GLN A 38 38.48 -40.55 -8.83
CA GLN A 38 37.83 -39.39 -8.26
C GLN A 38 37.69 -38.39 -9.41
N CYS A 39 36.52 -38.39 -10.05
CA CYS A 39 35.98 -37.18 -10.63
C CYS A 39 35.99 -36.19 -9.48
N ALA A 40 37.02 -35.34 -9.46
CA ALA A 40 37.02 -34.13 -8.67
C ALA A 40 35.70 -33.46 -9.03
N THR A 41 34.72 -33.59 -8.14
CA THR A 41 33.55 -32.75 -8.16
C THR A 41 34.13 -31.36 -8.20
N VAL A 42 33.96 -30.70 -9.35
CA VAL A 42 34.17 -29.28 -9.50
C VAL A 42 33.41 -28.70 -8.33
N ARG A 43 34.15 -28.30 -7.30
CA ARG A 43 33.63 -27.52 -6.21
C ARG A 43 33.23 -26.27 -6.95
N TRP A 44 31.97 -26.22 -7.37
CA TRP A 44 31.36 -25.01 -7.88
C TRP A 44 31.74 -24.00 -6.82
N PHE A 45 32.62 -23.07 -7.18
CA PHE A 45 32.74 -21.84 -6.44
C PHE A 45 31.35 -21.25 -6.55
N SER A 46 30.48 -21.62 -5.60
CA SER A 46 29.36 -20.79 -5.22
C SER A 46 30.04 -19.48 -4.90
N ASN A 47 29.93 -18.53 -5.82
CA ASN A 47 30.11 -17.14 -5.48
C ASN A 47 29.04 -16.89 -4.42
N ASP A 48 29.40 -17.10 -3.15
CA ASP A 48 28.69 -16.60 -1.98
C ASP A 48 28.84 -15.07 -1.96
N THR A 49 28.46 -14.41 -3.05
CA THR A 49 27.97 -13.06 -2.99
C THR A 49 26.52 -13.17 -2.55
N ALA A 50 26.33 -13.39 -1.25
CA ALA A 50 25.03 -13.17 -0.63
C ALA A 50 24.52 -11.81 -1.16
N PRO A 51 23.36 -11.74 -1.84
CA PRO A 51 22.90 -10.51 -2.47
C PRO A 51 22.86 -9.45 -1.38
N TYR A 52 23.66 -8.40 -1.58
CA TYR A 52 23.81 -7.31 -0.62
C TYR A 52 22.41 -6.86 -0.17
N ASP A 53 22.12 -7.05 1.12
CA ASP A 53 20.82 -6.73 1.69
C ASP A 53 20.69 -5.21 1.79
N PHE A 54 20.17 -4.60 0.71
CA PHE A 54 19.94 -3.16 0.58
C PHE A 54 19.06 -2.58 1.69
N THR A 55 18.39 -3.41 2.51
CA THR A 55 17.60 -2.95 3.66
C THR A 55 18.44 -2.59 4.89
N LYS A 56 19.71 -3.03 4.94
CA LYS A 56 20.65 -2.75 6.04
C LYS A 56 21.69 -1.67 5.71
N ALA A 57 21.73 -1.19 4.46
CA ALA A 57 22.63 -0.12 4.05
C ALA A 57 22.29 1.20 4.79
N PRO A 58 23.29 2.00 5.22
CA PRO A 58 23.03 3.33 5.76
C PRO A 58 22.27 4.16 4.72
N PRO A 59 21.29 5.00 5.14
CA PRO A 59 20.50 5.74 4.18
C PRO A 59 21.40 6.68 3.36
N PRO A 60 21.20 6.75 2.02
CA PRO A 60 21.98 7.64 1.18
C PRO A 60 21.85 9.09 1.65
N LYS A 61 22.91 9.88 1.48
CA LYS A 61 22.91 11.31 1.80
C LYS A 61 21.70 11.99 1.14
N ALA A 62 20.97 12.80 1.91
CA ALA A 62 19.78 13.46 1.40
C ALA A 62 20.14 14.46 0.28
N PRO A 63 19.33 14.56 -0.79
CA PRO A 63 19.56 15.54 -1.84
C PRO A 63 19.41 16.96 -1.30
N PRO A 64 20.25 17.92 -1.73
CA PRO A 64 20.11 19.31 -1.33
C PRO A 64 18.72 19.83 -1.74
N LYS A 65 18.12 20.63 -0.85
CA LYS A 65 16.78 21.19 -1.07
C LYS A 65 16.86 22.31 -2.10
N ARG A 66 15.84 22.40 -2.96
CA ARG A 66 15.70 23.50 -3.92
C ARG A 66 15.50 24.82 -3.17
N PRO A 67 16.10 25.93 -3.64
CA PRO A 67 15.86 27.25 -3.07
C PRO A 67 14.42 27.71 -3.34
N LEU A 68 13.98 28.72 -2.60
CA LEU A 68 12.65 29.31 -2.77
C LEU A 68 12.60 30.07 -4.10
N SER A 69 11.44 30.03 -4.77
CA SER A 69 11.16 30.93 -5.89
C SER A 69 10.95 32.36 -5.39
N SER A 70 11.06 33.36 -6.27
CA SER A 70 10.92 34.78 -5.94
C SER A 70 9.66 35.10 -5.13
N PHE A 71 8.50 34.60 -5.58
CA PHE A 71 7.25 34.75 -4.83
C PHE A 71 7.28 34.08 -3.46
N PHE A 72 7.84 32.86 -3.35
CA PHE A 72 7.91 32.16 -2.07
C PHE A 72 8.90 32.81 -1.09
N ARG A 73 9.91 33.51 -1.59
CA ARG A 73 10.82 34.35 -0.80
C ARG A 73 10.05 35.53 -0.20
N PHE A 74 9.36 36.29 -1.04
CA PHE A 74 8.47 37.36 -0.60
C PHE A 74 7.40 36.87 0.39
N LEU A 75 6.77 35.73 0.10
CA LEU A 75 5.80 35.10 1.00
C LEU A 75 6.40 34.75 2.35
N SER A 76 7.64 34.25 2.39
CA SER A 76 8.33 33.93 3.64
C SER A 76 8.57 35.18 4.50
N GLU A 77 8.80 36.33 3.89
CA GLU A 77 9.04 37.61 4.56
C GLU A 77 7.73 38.27 5.02
N GLN A 78 6.70 38.30 4.17
CA GLN A 78 5.44 38.99 4.46
C GLN A 78 4.50 38.19 5.37
N ARG A 79 4.52 36.86 5.28
CA ARG A 79 3.64 35.99 6.08
C ARG A 79 3.70 36.27 7.60
N PRO A 80 4.86 36.35 8.27
CA PRO A 80 4.89 36.67 9.70
C PRO A 80 4.37 38.08 10.01
N ILE A 81 4.53 39.04 9.10
CA ILE A 81 4.04 40.42 9.27
C ILE A 81 2.50 40.43 9.24
N LEU A 82 1.90 39.75 8.27
CA LEU A 82 0.45 39.68 8.14
C LEU A 82 -0.22 38.84 9.21
N ILE A 83 0.43 37.76 9.69
CA ILE A 83 -0.08 37.02 10.87
C ILE A 83 -0.13 37.92 12.10
N LYS A 84 0.88 38.79 12.31
CA LYS A 84 0.88 39.74 13.42
C LYS A 84 -0.20 40.82 13.27
N LYS A 85 -0.47 41.28 12.05
CA LYS A 85 -1.52 42.27 11.76
C LYS A 85 -2.93 41.68 11.83
N HIS A 86 -3.08 40.41 11.48
CA HIS A 86 -4.35 39.70 11.43
C HIS A 86 -4.25 38.35 12.18
N PRO A 87 -4.17 38.35 13.51
CA PRO A 87 -4.02 37.12 14.30
C PRO A 87 -5.23 36.19 14.22
N GLU A 88 -6.41 36.73 13.94
CA GLU A 88 -7.66 35.97 13.79
C GLU A 88 -7.86 35.42 12.37
N ALA A 89 -7.12 35.93 11.39
CA ALA A 89 -7.28 35.52 10.00
C ALA A 89 -6.72 34.10 9.77
N THR A 90 -7.41 33.35 8.91
CA THR A 90 -6.96 32.02 8.54
C THR A 90 -5.70 32.08 7.68
N VAL A 91 -4.88 31.03 7.73
CA VAL A 91 -3.67 30.94 6.90
C VAL A 91 -3.99 31.07 5.41
N PHE A 92 -5.18 30.62 4.99
CA PHE A 92 -5.66 30.74 3.61
C PHE A 92 -5.91 32.21 3.22
N GLU A 93 -6.59 32.98 4.07
CA GLU A 93 -6.85 34.41 3.84
C GLU A 93 -5.54 35.20 3.80
N ILE A 94 -4.63 34.94 4.73
CA ILE A 94 -3.30 35.58 4.76
C ILE A 94 -2.54 35.29 3.47
N SER A 95 -2.56 34.03 3.00
CA SER A 95 -1.90 33.66 1.74
C SER A 95 -2.51 34.37 0.52
N LYS A 96 -3.85 34.57 0.54
CA LYS A 96 -4.55 35.33 -0.50
C LYS A 96 -4.15 36.80 -0.49
N MET A 97 -3.99 37.40 0.69
CA MET A 97 -3.51 38.79 0.85
C MET A 97 -2.09 38.96 0.29
N ILE A 98 -1.15 38.07 0.65
CA ILE A 98 0.22 38.08 0.11
C ILE A 98 0.21 37.95 -1.42
N GLY A 99 -0.64 37.08 -1.96
CA GLY A 99 -0.79 36.92 -3.41
C GLY A 99 -1.33 38.17 -4.12
N ASN A 100 -2.10 39.01 -3.42
CA ASN A 100 -2.54 40.30 -3.92
C ASN A 100 -1.40 41.34 -3.83
N GLU A 101 -0.72 41.42 -2.68
CA GLU A 101 0.42 42.33 -2.46
C GLU A 101 1.53 42.08 -3.49
N TRP A 102 1.86 40.82 -3.79
CA TRP A 102 2.86 40.48 -4.81
C TRP A 102 2.49 41.00 -6.21
N ARG A 103 1.21 40.92 -6.57
CA ARG A 103 0.71 41.42 -7.87
C ARG A 103 0.67 42.94 -7.92
N ALA A 104 0.43 43.59 -6.78
CA ALA A 104 0.47 45.04 -6.64
C ALA A 104 1.89 45.62 -6.53
N LEU A 105 2.89 44.80 -6.20
CA LEU A 105 4.29 45.22 -6.03
C LEU A 105 4.83 45.88 -7.32
N PRO A 106 5.57 47.00 -7.22
CA PRO A 106 6.21 47.61 -8.38
C PRO A 106 7.22 46.65 -9.02
N GLU A 107 7.38 46.77 -10.34
CA GLU A 107 8.19 45.81 -11.11
C GLU A 107 9.66 45.81 -10.67
N ALA A 108 10.20 46.96 -10.27
CA ALA A 108 11.59 47.07 -9.78
C ALA A 108 11.84 46.23 -8.52
N GLU A 109 10.94 46.29 -7.53
CA GLU A 109 11.06 45.50 -6.30
C GLU A 109 10.84 44.01 -6.58
N ARG A 110 9.85 43.70 -7.44
CA ARG A 110 9.60 42.33 -7.88
C ARG A 110 10.82 41.72 -8.58
N GLN A 111 11.50 42.51 -9.41
CA GLN A 111 12.68 42.09 -10.14
C GLN A 111 13.85 41.76 -9.21
N ALA A 112 14.04 42.52 -8.13
CA ALA A 112 15.04 42.21 -7.11
C ALA A 112 14.85 40.81 -6.49
N TYR A 113 13.60 40.43 -6.20
CA TYR A 113 13.27 39.08 -5.72
C TYR A 113 13.53 37.99 -6.79
N ILE A 114 13.26 38.29 -8.06
CA ILE A 114 13.52 37.38 -9.19
C ILE A 114 15.02 37.14 -9.35
N ASP A 115 15.83 38.20 -9.32
CA ASP A 115 17.27 38.10 -9.48
C ASP A 115 17.93 37.41 -8.29
N ALA A 116 17.48 37.69 -7.07
CA ALA A 116 17.94 36.99 -5.87
C ALA A 116 17.61 35.49 -5.92
N ALA A 117 16.38 35.11 -6.33
CA ALA A 117 16.00 33.72 -6.51
C ALA A 117 16.78 33.03 -7.64
N ARG A 118 17.11 33.76 -8.72
CA ARG A 118 17.94 33.26 -9.81
C ARG A 118 19.36 32.97 -9.32
N ALA A 119 19.97 33.88 -8.57
CA ALA A 119 21.31 33.71 -8.02
C ALA A 119 21.40 32.49 -7.09
N GLU A 120 20.44 32.30 -6.19
CA GLU A 120 20.38 31.11 -5.32
C GLU A 120 20.17 29.82 -6.10
N ASN A 121 19.36 29.86 -7.15
CA ASN A 121 19.15 28.70 -8.01
C ASN A 121 20.43 28.30 -8.77
N MET A 122 21.27 29.26 -9.15
CA MET A 122 22.59 28.96 -9.75
C MET A 122 23.50 28.25 -8.75
N LYS A 123 23.64 28.79 -7.53
CA LYS A 123 24.40 28.14 -6.45
C LYS A 123 23.87 26.73 -6.14
N TYR A 124 22.55 26.57 -6.11
CA TYR A 124 21.91 25.27 -5.91
C TYR A 124 22.26 24.26 -7.01
N ARG A 125 22.33 24.69 -8.27
CA ARG A 125 22.68 23.79 -9.39
C ARG A 125 24.09 23.25 -9.23
N GLU A 126 25.04 24.09 -8.85
CA GLU A 126 26.43 23.68 -8.59
C GLU A 126 26.49 22.64 -7.46
N VAL A 127 25.88 22.95 -6.31
CA VAL A 127 25.82 22.05 -5.15
C VAL A 127 25.09 20.74 -5.49
N PHE A 128 24.03 20.79 -6.30
CA PHE A 128 23.27 19.61 -6.69
C PHE A 128 24.02 18.74 -7.71
N ASN A 129 24.81 19.33 -8.59
CA ASN A 129 25.66 18.59 -9.52
C ASN A 129 26.79 17.88 -8.76
N ALA A 130 27.50 18.60 -7.88
CA ALA A 130 28.50 17.99 -6.99
C ALA A 130 27.90 16.86 -6.13
N TYR A 131 26.68 17.05 -5.62
CA TYR A 131 25.95 16.00 -4.91
C TYR A 131 25.74 14.76 -5.80
N LYS A 132 25.26 14.93 -7.04
CA LYS A 132 25.04 13.79 -7.96
C LYS A 132 26.33 13.04 -8.28
N GLU A 133 27.43 13.76 -8.50
CA GLU A 133 28.74 13.18 -8.78
C GLU A 133 29.29 12.39 -7.58
N SER A 134 28.98 12.84 -6.35
CA SER A 134 29.38 12.16 -5.12
C SER A 134 28.59 10.89 -4.78
N LEU A 135 27.51 10.58 -5.52
CA LEU A 135 26.64 9.44 -5.21
C LEU A 135 27.19 8.13 -5.77
N HIS A 136 27.17 7.10 -4.94
CA HIS A 136 27.47 5.73 -5.37
C HIS A 136 26.30 5.15 -6.19
N PRO A 137 26.54 4.29 -7.20
CA PRO A 137 25.47 3.68 -8.00
C PRO A 137 24.33 3.02 -7.18
N ILE A 138 24.67 2.35 -6.09
CA ILE A 138 23.70 1.75 -5.15
C ILE A 138 22.79 2.81 -4.52
N ASP A 139 23.35 3.95 -4.10
CA ASP A 139 22.57 5.04 -3.52
C ASP A 139 21.59 5.64 -4.54
N ILE A 140 22.00 5.70 -5.81
CA ILE A 140 21.14 6.17 -6.91
C ILE A 140 19.92 5.26 -7.06
N GLU A 141 20.10 3.94 -7.00
CA GLU A 141 19.00 2.97 -7.07
C GLU A 141 18.07 3.09 -5.87
N ILE A 142 18.60 3.16 -4.65
CA ILE A 142 17.81 3.36 -3.43
C ILE A 142 16.98 4.66 -3.52
N LEU A 143 17.57 5.76 -4.01
CA LEU A 143 16.87 7.03 -4.19
C LEU A 143 15.78 6.95 -5.27
N LYS A 144 16.02 6.23 -6.37
CA LYS A 144 15.02 5.97 -7.42
C LYS A 144 13.83 5.18 -6.87
N ASP A 145 14.09 4.13 -6.09
CA ASP A 145 13.05 3.31 -5.48
C ASP A 145 12.24 4.09 -4.44
N LYS A 146 12.91 4.85 -3.56
CA LYS A 146 12.24 5.75 -2.62
C LYS A 146 11.34 6.75 -3.36
N ARG A 147 11.79 7.31 -4.50
CA ARG A 147 10.97 8.20 -5.33
C ARG A 147 9.77 7.48 -5.93
N LYS A 148 9.94 6.27 -6.46
CA LYS A 148 8.86 5.43 -7.03
C LYS A 148 7.81 5.09 -5.97
N GLN A 149 8.24 4.64 -4.79
CA GLN A 149 7.35 4.35 -3.66
C GLN A 149 6.57 5.59 -3.22
N ARG A 150 7.22 6.77 -3.15
CA ARG A 150 6.55 8.03 -2.82
C ARG A 150 5.49 8.41 -3.85
N LEU A 151 5.78 8.22 -5.14
CA LEU A 151 4.83 8.50 -6.22
C LEU A 151 3.64 7.54 -6.17
N GLU A 152 3.88 6.24 -6.02
CA GLU A 152 2.82 5.23 -5.88
C GLU A 152 1.94 5.48 -4.67
N ARG A 153 2.52 5.85 -3.53
CA ARG A 153 1.76 6.25 -2.33
C ARG A 153 0.85 7.45 -2.63
N ARG A 154 1.35 8.48 -3.32
CA ARG A 154 0.55 9.66 -3.72
C ARG A 154 -0.58 9.27 -4.69
N LYS A 155 -0.31 8.40 -5.67
CA LYS A 155 -1.29 7.88 -6.62
C LYS A 155 -2.41 7.11 -5.91
N LYS A 156 -2.06 6.16 -5.02
CA LYS A 156 -3.01 5.40 -4.21
C LYS A 156 -3.88 6.31 -3.33
N MET A 157 -3.29 7.33 -2.72
CA MET A 157 -4.04 8.31 -1.92
C MET A 157 -5.01 9.14 -2.75
N ARG A 158 -4.61 9.57 -3.96
CA ARG A 158 -5.50 10.29 -4.90
C ARG A 158 -6.68 9.41 -5.32
N GLN A 159 -6.42 8.18 -5.75
CA GLN A 159 -7.45 7.21 -6.12
C GLN A 159 -8.39 6.87 -4.96
N LYS A 160 -7.87 6.79 -3.72
CA LYS A 160 -8.71 6.59 -2.53
C LYS A 160 -9.63 7.79 -2.31
N ARG A 161 -9.10 9.02 -2.37
CA ARG A 161 -9.90 10.26 -2.22
C ARG A 161 -10.98 10.37 -3.28
N GLU A 162 -10.63 10.11 -4.54
CA GLU A 162 -11.58 10.10 -5.66
C GLU A 162 -12.73 9.11 -5.40
N ARG A 163 -12.42 7.87 -5.01
CA ARG A 163 -13.45 6.88 -4.65
C ARG A 163 -14.31 7.31 -3.46
N THR A 164 -13.73 8.00 -2.48
CA THR A 164 -14.49 8.57 -1.35
C THR A 164 -15.41 9.71 -1.78
N ILE A 165 -14.96 10.60 -2.66
CA ILE A 165 -15.77 11.70 -3.22
C ILE A 165 -16.93 11.14 -4.06
N LEU A 166 -16.69 10.07 -4.81
CA LEU A 166 -17.71 9.34 -5.58
C LEU A 166 -18.63 8.47 -4.71
N GLY A 167 -18.55 8.57 -3.38
CA GLY A 167 -19.46 7.86 -2.47
C GLY A 167 -19.31 6.33 -2.48
N GLN A 168 -18.12 5.80 -2.83
CA GLN A 168 -17.93 4.35 -2.90
C GLN A 168 -18.33 3.66 -1.57
N PRO A 169 -19.23 2.66 -1.61
CA PRO A 169 -19.68 1.92 -0.43
C PRO A 169 -18.53 1.33 0.39
N LYS A 170 -18.64 1.43 1.72
CA LYS A 170 -17.68 0.79 2.64
C LYS A 170 -17.87 -0.72 2.58
N ARG A 171 -16.75 -1.46 2.62
CA ARG A 171 -16.75 -2.92 2.64
C ARG A 171 -17.56 -3.47 3.81
N CYS A 172 -18.08 -4.69 3.63
CA CYS A 172 -18.76 -5.40 4.69
C CYS A 172 -17.87 -5.57 5.93
N ARG A 173 -18.44 -5.38 7.11
CA ARG A 173 -17.80 -5.55 8.42
C ARG A 173 -17.78 -7.03 8.76
N SER A 174 -16.66 -7.49 9.34
CA SER A 174 -16.61 -8.85 9.91
C SER A 174 -17.32 -8.88 11.26
N ALA A 175 -17.71 -10.08 11.72
CA ALA A 175 -18.30 -10.28 13.04
C ALA A 175 -17.45 -9.66 14.16
N PHE A 176 -16.12 -9.85 14.07
CA PHE A 176 -15.18 -9.24 15.00
C PHE A 176 -15.14 -7.71 14.88
N ASN A 177 -15.27 -7.12 13.69
CA ASN A 177 -15.32 -5.65 13.57
C ASN A 177 -16.57 -5.05 14.22
N ILE A 178 -17.70 -5.75 14.16
CA ILE A 178 -18.96 -5.35 14.81
C ILE A 178 -18.80 -5.44 16.33
N TYR A 179 -18.35 -6.59 16.84
CA TYR A 179 -17.99 -6.77 18.24
C TYR A 179 -17.00 -5.71 18.73
N LEU A 180 -15.95 -5.43 17.94
CA LEU A 180 -14.97 -4.40 18.26
C LEU A 180 -15.66 -3.04 18.40
N SER A 181 -16.52 -2.64 17.47
CA SER A 181 -17.18 -1.33 17.54
C SER A 181 -18.10 -1.16 18.76
N GLU A 182 -18.73 -2.24 19.21
CA GLU A 182 -19.62 -2.22 20.39
C GLU A 182 -18.85 -2.21 21.70
N ASN A 183 -17.76 -2.98 21.78
CA ASN A 183 -17.03 -3.20 23.04
C ASN A 183 -15.79 -2.31 23.19
N TYR A 184 -15.45 -1.49 22.19
CA TYR A 184 -14.23 -0.66 22.21
C TYR A 184 -14.24 0.42 23.30
N SER A 185 -15.40 0.98 23.64
CA SER A 185 -15.54 1.95 24.73
C SER A 185 -15.18 1.34 26.09
N GLU A 186 -15.58 0.09 26.32
CA GLU A 186 -15.42 -0.64 27.58
C GLU A 186 -14.10 -1.44 27.66
N ALA A 187 -13.33 -1.45 26.57
CA ALA A 187 -12.08 -2.20 26.49
C ALA A 187 -11.04 -1.72 27.52
N LYS A 188 -10.40 -2.70 28.19
CA LYS A 188 -9.33 -2.47 29.17
C LYS A 188 -8.04 -2.01 28.48
N GLY A 189 -7.40 -1.01 29.06
CA GLY A 189 -6.13 -0.42 28.62
C GLY A 189 -6.29 1.06 28.28
N ASP A 190 -5.25 1.86 28.53
CA ASP A 190 -5.29 3.30 28.24
C ASP A 190 -4.86 3.57 26.80
N THR A 191 -4.04 2.69 26.23
CA THR A 191 -3.53 2.82 24.87
C THR A 191 -4.34 1.98 23.87
N LEU A 192 -4.45 2.49 22.64
CA LEU A 192 -5.14 1.80 21.53
C LEU A 192 -4.64 0.35 21.33
N PRO A 193 -3.33 0.05 21.32
CA PRO A 193 -2.84 -1.32 21.13
C PRO A 193 -3.25 -2.27 22.27
N GLU A 194 -3.26 -1.79 23.50
CA GLU A 194 -3.67 -2.58 24.67
C GLU A 194 -5.15 -2.92 24.62
N LYS A 195 -6.00 -1.92 24.30
CA LYS A 195 -7.43 -2.13 24.06
C LYS A 195 -7.70 -3.15 22.96
N MET A 196 -6.98 -3.06 21.84
CA MET A 196 -7.12 -4.02 20.74
C MET A 196 -6.69 -5.43 21.17
N LYS A 197 -5.64 -5.56 21.98
CA LYS A 197 -5.15 -6.85 22.49
C LYS A 197 -6.14 -7.48 23.48
N SER A 198 -6.72 -6.69 24.38
CA SER A 198 -7.73 -7.17 25.34
C SER A 198 -8.99 -7.64 24.62
N LEU A 199 -9.54 -6.82 23.71
CA LEU A 199 -10.71 -7.19 22.90
C LEU A 199 -10.48 -8.42 22.04
N ARG A 200 -9.29 -8.58 21.46
CA ARG A 200 -8.98 -9.77 20.67
C ARG A 200 -9.01 -11.03 21.54
N HIS A 201 -8.42 -10.95 22.73
CA HIS A 201 -8.41 -12.06 23.67
C HIS A 201 -9.80 -12.38 24.22
N GLU A 202 -10.63 -11.37 24.50
CA GLU A 202 -12.02 -11.54 24.91
C GLU A 202 -12.87 -12.17 23.80
N TRP A 203 -12.71 -11.72 22.56
CA TRP A 203 -13.34 -12.33 21.40
C TRP A 203 -12.97 -13.81 21.25
N ASP A 204 -11.70 -14.16 21.38
CA ASP A 204 -11.26 -15.55 21.24
C ASP A 204 -11.91 -16.44 22.33
N LYS A 205 -12.05 -15.94 23.56
CA LYS A 205 -12.73 -16.62 24.69
C LYS A 205 -14.26 -16.59 24.65
N LEU A 206 -14.87 -15.75 23.81
CA LEU A 206 -16.31 -15.61 23.75
C LEU A 206 -16.96 -16.94 23.27
N PRO A 207 -18.01 -17.44 23.94
CA PRO A 207 -18.66 -18.70 23.56
C PRO A 207 -19.34 -18.57 22.19
N SER A 208 -19.47 -19.72 21.51
CA SER A 208 -20.03 -19.79 20.16
C SER A 208 -21.42 -19.16 20.04
N SER A 209 -22.28 -19.34 21.05
CA SER A 209 -23.63 -18.76 21.09
C SER A 209 -23.62 -17.23 21.01
N LYS A 210 -22.75 -16.57 21.77
CA LYS A 210 -22.60 -15.10 21.72
C LYS A 210 -21.92 -14.64 20.43
N LYS A 211 -20.96 -15.42 19.91
CA LYS A 211 -20.32 -15.16 18.60
C LYS A 211 -21.33 -15.23 17.45
N GLN A 212 -22.30 -16.15 17.52
CA GLN A 212 -23.29 -16.36 16.47
C GLN A 212 -24.11 -15.11 16.17
N VAL A 213 -24.45 -14.31 17.19
CA VAL A 213 -25.15 -13.03 17.01
C VAL A 213 -24.35 -12.09 16.11
N TYR A 214 -23.05 -11.94 16.37
CA TYR A 214 -22.18 -11.10 15.54
C TYR A 214 -21.95 -11.68 14.14
N VAL A 215 -21.98 -13.00 13.99
CA VAL A 215 -21.91 -13.66 12.67
C VAL A 215 -23.14 -13.30 11.85
N GLN A 216 -24.35 -13.39 12.44
CA GLN A 216 -25.59 -12.98 11.76
C GLN A 216 -25.56 -11.50 11.38
N LEU A 217 -25.14 -10.60 12.29
CA LEU A 217 -24.98 -9.18 11.97
C LEU A 217 -23.99 -8.92 10.82
N ALA A 218 -22.92 -9.72 10.71
CA ALA A 218 -21.97 -9.64 9.61
C ALA A 218 -22.55 -10.17 8.28
N GLU A 219 -23.43 -11.16 8.34
CA GLU A 219 -24.18 -11.66 7.18
C GLU A 219 -25.18 -10.61 6.67
N ASP A 220 -25.88 -9.92 7.58
CA ASP A 220 -26.77 -8.81 7.24
C ASP A 220 -26.00 -7.63 6.64
N ASP A 221 -24.84 -7.27 7.21
CA ASP A 221 -23.98 -6.20 6.68
C ASP A 221 -23.39 -6.57 5.29
N LYS A 222 -23.18 -7.86 5.03
CA LYS A 222 -22.82 -8.35 3.71
C LYS A 222 -23.95 -8.13 2.71
N ILE A 223 -25.21 -8.36 3.08
CA ILE A 223 -26.36 -8.08 2.22
C ILE A 223 -26.46 -6.57 1.93
N ARG A 224 -26.36 -5.72 2.97
CA ARG A 224 -26.30 -4.26 2.81
C ARG A 224 -25.22 -3.85 1.80
N TYR A 225 -23.98 -4.31 2.00
CA TYR A 225 -22.86 -4.00 1.13
C TYR A 225 -23.10 -4.43 -0.33
N LEU A 226 -23.68 -5.61 -0.55
CA LEU A 226 -23.98 -6.10 -1.90
C LEU A 226 -25.00 -5.21 -2.61
N ASN A 227 -26.05 -4.79 -1.90
CA ASN A 227 -27.09 -3.90 -2.44
C ASN A 227 -26.51 -2.51 -2.76
N GLU A 228 -25.77 -1.92 -1.82
CA GLU A 228 -25.13 -0.61 -2.03
C GLU A 228 -24.13 -0.63 -3.19
N VAL A 229 -23.28 -1.66 -3.28
CA VAL A 229 -22.29 -1.75 -4.36
C VAL A 229 -22.98 -1.96 -5.71
N LYS A 230 -24.08 -2.72 -5.76
CA LYS A 230 -24.83 -2.90 -7.00
C LYS A 230 -25.37 -1.56 -7.51
N ALA A 231 -26.08 -0.82 -6.66
CA ALA A 231 -26.60 0.51 -7.00
C ALA A 231 -25.48 1.49 -7.38
N TRP A 232 -24.35 1.47 -6.64
CA TRP A 232 -23.20 2.31 -6.95
C TRP A 232 -22.53 1.95 -8.28
N GLU A 233 -22.39 0.65 -8.60
CA GLU A 233 -21.84 0.21 -9.89
C GLU A 233 -22.73 0.65 -11.07
N GLU A 234 -24.06 0.56 -10.92
CA GLU A 234 -25.02 1.07 -11.91
C GLU A 234 -24.85 2.58 -12.13
N GLN A 235 -24.74 3.36 -11.05
CA GLN A 235 -24.45 4.80 -11.14
C GLN A 235 -23.11 5.10 -11.82
N MET A 236 -22.07 4.31 -11.56
CA MET A 236 -20.76 4.52 -12.21
C MET A 236 -20.79 4.22 -13.71
N ILE A 237 -21.61 3.26 -14.14
CA ILE A 237 -21.82 2.96 -15.57
C ILE A 237 -22.54 4.13 -16.24
N GLU A 238 -23.57 4.68 -15.61
CA GLU A 238 -24.31 5.84 -16.13
C GLU A 238 -23.41 7.07 -16.31
N ILE A 239 -22.48 7.31 -15.37
CA ILE A 239 -21.49 8.40 -15.45
C ILE A 239 -20.37 8.10 -16.47
N GLY A 240 -20.27 6.86 -16.99
CA GLY A 240 -19.21 6.42 -17.91
C GLY A 240 -17.88 6.08 -17.22
N ARG A 241 -17.89 5.88 -15.90
CA ARG A 241 -16.71 5.50 -15.08
C ARG A 241 -16.68 3.99 -14.82
N GLU A 242 -16.82 3.21 -15.88
CA GLU A 242 -16.77 1.74 -15.84
C GLU A 242 -15.43 1.20 -15.32
N ASP A 243 -14.36 2.01 -15.35
CA ASP A 243 -13.04 1.69 -14.79
C ASP A 243 -13.10 1.33 -13.30
N LEU A 244 -14.11 1.84 -12.59
CA LEU A 244 -14.32 1.62 -11.15
C LEU A 244 -15.21 0.41 -10.82
N VAL A 245 -15.92 -0.14 -11.81
CA VAL A 245 -16.79 -1.32 -11.66
C VAL A 245 -15.94 -2.59 -11.49
N ARG A 246 -16.36 -3.51 -10.61
CA ARG A 246 -15.64 -4.76 -10.35
C ARG A 246 -15.45 -5.56 -11.63
N PHE A 247 -14.28 -6.19 -11.76
CA PHE A 247 -13.89 -6.94 -12.96
C PHE A 247 -14.90 -8.01 -13.40
N LYS A 248 -15.45 -8.77 -12.43
CA LYS A 248 -16.45 -9.81 -12.73
C LYS A 248 -17.71 -9.21 -13.36
N GLN A 249 -18.19 -8.08 -12.84
CA GLN A 249 -19.38 -7.41 -13.34
C GLN A 249 -19.13 -6.78 -14.71
N ARG A 250 -17.97 -6.13 -14.90
CA ARG A 250 -17.54 -5.61 -16.20
C ARG A 250 -17.47 -6.71 -17.27
N ARG A 251 -16.95 -7.89 -16.94
CA ARG A 251 -16.95 -9.03 -17.87
C ARG A 251 -18.35 -9.51 -18.25
N ILE A 252 -19.30 -9.47 -17.31
CA ILE A 252 -20.70 -9.86 -17.58
C ILE A 252 -21.33 -8.85 -18.55
N LEU A 253 -21.16 -7.54 -18.29
CA LEU A 253 -21.66 -6.45 -19.14
C LEU A 253 -21.10 -6.54 -20.57
N ASN A 254 -19.78 -6.70 -20.70
CA ASN A 254 -19.15 -6.84 -22.02
C ASN A 254 -19.66 -8.09 -22.78
N LYS A 255 -19.99 -9.17 -22.05
CA LYS A 255 -20.55 -10.40 -22.66
C LYS A 255 -22.00 -10.18 -23.10
N SER A 256 -22.82 -9.47 -22.33
CA SER A 256 -24.20 -9.13 -22.75
C SER A 256 -24.19 -8.20 -23.95
N GLU A 257 -23.36 -7.16 -23.97
CA GLU A 257 -23.24 -6.24 -25.11
C GLU A 257 -22.77 -6.94 -26.39
N LYS A 258 -21.85 -7.89 -26.28
CA LYS A 258 -21.41 -8.66 -27.44
C LYS A 258 -22.57 -9.50 -28.00
N LYS A 259 -23.39 -10.09 -27.13
CA LYS A 259 -24.58 -10.87 -27.54
C LYS A 259 -25.66 -9.99 -28.18
N THR A 260 -25.95 -8.81 -27.64
CA THR A 260 -26.94 -7.89 -28.23
C THR A 260 -26.47 -7.41 -29.61
N LYS A 261 -25.20 -7.01 -29.75
CA LYS A 261 -24.61 -6.64 -31.05
C LYS A 261 -24.63 -7.79 -32.06
N GLU A 262 -24.43 -9.03 -31.63
CA GLU A 262 -24.54 -10.21 -32.49
C GLU A 262 -26.00 -10.50 -32.90
N HIS A 263 -26.97 -10.23 -32.03
CA HIS A 263 -28.40 -10.36 -32.33
C HIS A 263 -28.85 -9.30 -33.33
N GLU A 264 -28.55 -8.03 -33.07
CA GLU A 264 -28.84 -6.90 -33.97
C GLU A 264 -28.19 -7.10 -35.35
N LYS A 265 -26.98 -7.66 -35.41
CA LYS A 265 -26.31 -8.00 -36.67
C LYS A 265 -26.95 -9.19 -37.41
N LYS A 266 -27.63 -10.09 -36.71
CA LYS A 266 -28.41 -11.17 -37.33
C LYS A 266 -29.76 -10.66 -37.80
N GLU A 267 -30.45 -9.85 -37.02
CA GLU A 267 -31.72 -9.23 -37.39
C GLU A 267 -31.57 -8.29 -38.59
N SER A 268 -30.53 -7.45 -38.63
CA SER A 268 -30.20 -6.62 -39.80
C SER A 268 -29.81 -7.41 -41.05
N LYS A 269 -29.39 -8.68 -40.91
CA LYS A 269 -29.15 -9.59 -42.05
C LYS A 269 -30.42 -10.33 -42.49
N LEU A 270 -31.41 -10.47 -41.62
CA LEU A 270 -32.72 -11.06 -41.92
C LEU A 270 -33.68 -10.03 -42.53
N SER A 271 -33.52 -8.74 -42.21
CA SER A 271 -34.33 -7.65 -42.76
C SER A 271 -33.89 -7.13 -44.14
N ASN A 272 -32.83 -7.68 -44.74
CA ASN A 272 -32.43 -7.36 -46.11
C ASN A 272 -32.26 -8.64 -46.99
N PRO A 273 -33.35 -9.16 -47.59
CA PRO A 273 -33.31 -10.40 -48.37
C PRO A 273 -32.77 -10.25 -49.82
N GLU A 274 -32.52 -9.04 -50.32
CA GLU A 274 -32.37 -8.79 -51.77
C GLU A 274 -30.94 -8.89 -52.35
N GLU A 275 -29.95 -9.41 -51.62
CA GLU A 275 -28.57 -9.52 -52.14
C GLU A 275 -28.06 -10.97 -52.31
N LYS A 276 -28.98 -11.93 -52.51
CA LYS A 276 -28.63 -13.32 -52.88
C LYS A 276 -29.17 -13.81 -54.22
N SER A 277 -29.97 -13.03 -54.97
CA SER A 277 -30.46 -13.44 -56.29
C SER A 277 -29.61 -12.97 -57.48
N LYS A 278 -28.62 -12.08 -57.29
CA LYS A 278 -27.77 -11.56 -58.38
C LYS A 278 -26.40 -12.25 -58.43
N ARG A 279 -26.36 -13.58 -58.58
CA ARG A 279 -25.11 -14.28 -58.92
C ARG A 279 -25.34 -15.60 -59.66
N ASN A 280 -25.87 -15.53 -60.88
CA ASN A 280 -25.38 -16.31 -62.04
C ASN A 280 -26.21 -16.03 -63.31
N PRO A 281 -25.69 -15.30 -64.31
CA PRO A 281 -26.11 -15.52 -65.68
C PRO A 281 -25.26 -16.66 -66.25
N ARG A 282 -25.81 -17.89 -66.21
CA ARG A 282 -25.28 -19.02 -66.99
C ARG A 282 -25.59 -18.70 -68.46
N LYS A 283 -24.59 -18.26 -69.21
CA LYS A 283 -24.67 -18.13 -70.68
C LYS A 283 -24.82 -19.53 -71.29
N TYR A 284 -25.92 -19.75 -72.00
CA TYR A 284 -26.00 -20.67 -73.13
C TYR A 284 -26.49 -19.83 -74.31
N GLU A 285 -25.65 -19.69 -75.32
CA GLU A 285 -26.05 -19.33 -76.69
C GLU A 285 -25.48 -20.39 -77.62
N GLU A 286 -26.26 -20.67 -78.66
CA GLU A 286 -26.13 -21.68 -79.72
C GLU A 286 -24.86 -21.54 -80.58
#